data_AF-A0A7W0PYS0-F1
#
_entry.id   AF-A0A7W0PYS0-F1
#
_cell.length_a   1.000
_cell.length_b   1.000
_cell.length_c   1.000
_cell.angle_alpha   90.00
_cell.angle_beta   90.00
_cell.angle_gamma   90.00
#
_symmetry.space_group_name_H-M   'P 1'
#
loop_
_entity.id
_entity.type
_entity.pdbx_description
1 polymer ?
#
loop_
_entity_poly.entity_id
_entity_poly.type
_entity_poly.pdbx_seq_one_letter_code
_entity_poly.pdbx_strand_id
1 'polypeptide(L)' 'AALLFGFSSALAQRLPEYSTSGAVLFQALPYVLTLIAVAGVIGRSIPPAAVGRPYVKQ' A
#
# COMPACT_ATOMS: atom_id res chain seq x y z
N ALA A 1 0.94 8.36 -5.87
CA ALA A 1 0.98 8.12 -4.40
C ALA A 1 0.42 9.29 -3.60
N ALA A 2 0.93 10.53 -3.77
CA ALA A 2 0.55 11.68 -2.95
C ALA A 2 -0.94 12.06 -2.96
N LEU A 3 -1.61 12.06 -4.11
CA LEU A 3 -3.04 12.41 -4.21
C LEU A 3 -3.94 11.40 -3.48
N LEU A 4 -3.71 10.10 -3.70
CA LEU A 4 -4.45 9.02 -3.04
C LEU A 4 -4.24 9.04 -1.53
N PHE A 5 -2.99 9.26 -1.10
CA PHE A 5 -2.64 9.33 0.31
C PHE A 5 -3.26 10.56 0.99
N GLY A 6 -3.15 11.74 0.38
CA GLY A 6 -3.74 12.98 0.91
C GLY A 6 -5.26 12.91 1.03
N PHE A 7 -5.94 12.37 0.02
CA PHE A 7 -7.40 12.15 0.06
C PHE A 7 -7.82 11.19 1.18
N SER A 8 -7.13 10.05 1.29
CA SER A 8 -7.45 9.03 2.29
C SER A 8 -7.21 9.52 3.72
N SER A 9 -6.15 10.31 3.94
CA SER A 9 -5.85 10.95 5.23
C SER A 9 -6.88 12.01 5.59
N ALA A 10 -7.34 12.82 4.62
CA ALA A 10 -8.41 13.78 4.86
C ALA A 10 -9.72 13.09 5.25
N LEU A 11 -10.04 11.96 4.60
CA LEU A 11 -11.19 11.13 4.90
C LEU A 11 -11.08 10.51 6.31
N ALA A 12 -9.92 9.92 6.63
CA ALA A 12 -9.61 9.35 7.94
C ALA A 12 -9.81 10.34 9.10
N GLN A 13 -9.59 11.63 8.85
CA GLN A 13 -9.77 12.68 9.85
C GLN A 13 -11.24 13.10 10.05
N ARG A 14 -12.14 12.77 9.13
CA ARG A 14 -13.57 13.16 9.18
C ARG A 14 -14.49 12.03 9.64
N LEU A 15 -14.12 10.77 9.41
CA LEU A 15 -14.92 9.60 9.81
C LEU A 15 -15.09 9.37 11.33
N PRO A 16 -14.15 9.79 12.21
CA PRO A 16 -14.35 9.67 13.66
C PRO A 16 -15.59 10.40 14.20
N GLU A 17 -16.07 11.45 13.51
CA GLU A 17 -17.32 12.16 13.82
C GLU A 17 -18.56 11.25 13.74
N TYR A 18 -18.52 10.23 12.88
CA TYR A 18 -19.63 9.28 12.68
C TYR A 18 -19.47 7.98 13.47
N SER A 19 -18.24 7.61 13.83
CA SER A 19 -17.98 6.44 14.67
C SER A 19 -16.65 6.57 15.39
N THR A 20 -16.71 7.02 16.65
CA THR A 20 -15.56 7.11 17.55
C THR A 20 -14.92 5.74 17.81
N SER A 21 -15.72 4.67 17.88
CA SER A 21 -15.22 3.30 18.10
C SER A 21 -14.39 2.79 16.92
N GLY A 22 -14.72 3.21 15.70
CA GLY A 22 -13.98 2.89 14.47
C GLY A 22 -12.82 3.83 14.15
N ALA A 23 -12.58 4.87 14.95
CA ALA A 23 -11.60 5.92 14.63
C ALA A 23 -10.19 5.38 14.34
N VAL A 24 -9.76 4.35 15.07
CA VAL A 24 -8.47 3.68 14.89
C VAL A 24 -8.38 2.97 13.53
N LEU A 25 -9.48 2.34 13.08
CA LEU A 25 -9.54 1.70 11.76
C LEU A 25 -9.47 2.74 10.64
N PHE A 26 -10.11 3.90 10.83
CA PHE A 26 -10.08 4.97 9.84
C PHE A 26 -8.71 5.62 9.72
N GLN A 27 -7.94 5.77 10.81
CA GLN A 27 -6.54 6.22 10.74
C GLN A 27 -5.63 5.30 9.91
N ALA A 28 -5.98 4.02 9.79
CA ALA A 28 -5.23 3.06 8.99
C ALA A 28 -5.59 3.07 7.49
N LEU A 29 -6.70 3.71 7.08
CA LEU A 29 -7.15 3.81 5.69
C LEU A 29 -6.06 4.17 4.67
N PRO A 30 -5.27 5.25 4.86
CA PRO A 30 -4.25 5.63 3.89
C PRO A 30 -3.23 4.52 3.63
N TYR A 31 -2.86 3.74 4.64
CA TYR A 31 -1.90 2.65 4.51
C TYR A 31 -2.53 1.42 3.83
N VAL A 32 -3.75 1.04 4.21
CA VAL A 32 -4.46 -0.09 3.60
C VAL A 32 -4.67 0.15 2.11
N LEU A 33 -5.08 1.36 1.73
CA LEU A 33 -5.23 1.73 0.32
C LEU A 33 -3.90 1.69 -0.44
N THR A 34 -2.78 2.08 0.18
CA THR A 34 -1.46 1.92 -0.45
C THR A 34 -1.06 0.46 -0.61
N LEU A 35 -1.38 -0.41 0.35
CA LEU A 35 -1.11 -1.84 0.23
C LEU A 35 -1.92 -2.47 -0.90
N ILE A 36 -3.20 -2.11 -1.03
CA ILE A 36 -4.05 -2.57 -2.14
C ILE A 36 -3.50 -2.04 -3.47
N ALA A 37 -3.10 -0.77 -3.53
CA ALA A 37 -2.51 -0.20 -4.74
C ALA A 37 -1.18 -0.89 -5.10
N VAL A 38 -0.30 -1.13 -4.13
CA VAL A 38 0.99 -1.81 -4.35
C VAL A 38 0.76 -3.25 -4.76
N ALA A 39 -0.04 -4.02 -4.02
CA ALA A 39 -0.32 -5.42 -4.32
C ALA A 39 -1.10 -5.59 -5.64
N GLY A 40 -2.02 -4.68 -5.93
CA GLY A 40 -2.84 -4.69 -7.14
C GLY A 40 -2.10 -4.22 -8.38
N VAL A 41 -1.23 -3.20 -8.28
CA VAL A 41 -0.51 -2.62 -9.42
C VAL A 41 0.81 -3.34 -9.70
N ILE A 42 1.56 -3.75 -8.68
CA ILE A 42 2.88 -4.41 -8.87
C ILE A 42 2.72 -5.88 -9.26
N GLY A 43 1.57 -6.50 -8.95
CA GLY A 43 1.27 -7.87 -9.33
C GLY A 43 2.19 -8.88 -8.65
N ARG A 44 2.37 -10.05 -9.28
CA ARG A 44 3.17 -11.15 -8.73
C ARG A 44 4.65 -10.83 -8.82
N SER A 45 5.37 -10.99 -7.70
CA SER A 45 6.83 -10.86 -7.67
C SER A 45 7.46 -11.79 -8.71
N ILE A 46 8.18 -11.21 -9.68
CA ILE A 46 8.91 -11.96 -10.71
C ILE A 46 10.31 -12.23 -10.16
N PRO A 47 10.71 -13.51 -9.97
CA PRO A 47 12.05 -13.81 -9.50
C PRO A 47 13.10 -13.34 -10.52
N PRO A 48 14.30 -12.93 -10.07
CA PRO A 48 15.33 -12.45 -10.97
C PRO A 48 15.74 -13.53 -11.98
N ALA A 49 15.91 -13.15 -13.25
CA ALA A 49 16.27 -14.08 -14.32
C ALA A 49 17.63 -14.80 -14.11
N ALA A 50 18.46 -14.27 -13.21
CA ALA A 50 19.75 -14.83 -12.82
C ALA A 50 19.63 -15.91 -11.72
N VAL A 51 18.45 -16.15 -11.15
CA VAL A 51 18.24 -17.25 -10.18
C VAL A 51 18.63 -18.57 -10.85
N GLY A 52 19.61 -19.26 -10.27
CA GLY A 52 20.09 -20.55 -10.74
C GLY A 52 21.06 -20.51 -11.94
N ARG A 53 21.44 -19.33 -12.45
CA ARG A 53 22.47 -19.22 -13.49
C ARG A 53 23.86 -19.02 -12.85
N PRO A 54 24.81 -19.96 -13.02
CA PRO A 54 26.18 -19.77 -12.55
C PRO A 54 26.81 -18.53 -13.19
N TYR A 55 27.43 -17.69 -12.39
CA TYR A 55 28.13 -16.50 -12.86
C TYR A 55 29.40 -16.90 -13.62
N VAL A 56 29.50 -16.50 -14.89
CA VAL A 56 30.71 -16.68 -15.70
C VAL A 56 31.45 -15.36 -15.73
N LYS A 57 32.67 -15.33 -15.17
CA LYS A 57 33.58 -14.19 -15.28
C LYS A 57 34.17 -14.16 -16.68
N GLN A 58 34.09 -13.01 -17.36
CA GLN A 58 34.95 -12.69 -18.50
C GLN A 58 36.37 -12.39 -18.01
#